data_AF-A0A6H1U3D5-F1
#
_entry.id   AF-A0A6H1U3D5-F1
#
_cell.length_a   1.000
_cell.length_b   1.000
_cell.length_c   1.000
_cell.angle_alpha   90.00
_cell.angle_beta   90.00
_cell.angle_gamma   90.00
#
_symmetry.space_group_name_H-M   'P 1'
#
loop_
_entity.id
_entity.type
_entity.pdbx_description
1 polymer ?
#
loop_
_entity_poly.entity_id
_entity_poly.type
_entity_poly.pdbx_seq_one_letter_code
_entity_poly.pdbx_strand_id
1 'polypeptide(L)'
;MKGDRFWRMGSTFAMTLLGTLTFIPKSLGTIPLQDGLYWGGGSRYIQITVRGDRACYMGSSSNGSAVASLEPDSTREGFYRVNGFQGIVVSQPDSETLLFGMPDDLISYKADYEISESEPEILRNCLESDEPFYEVDYGVTGD
;
A
#
# COMPACT_ATOMS: atom_id res chain seq x y z
N MET A 1 0.38 14.95 82.78
CA MET A 1 1.86 14.82 82.78
C MET A 1 2.25 13.69 81.84
N LYS A 2 3.23 13.94 80.95
CA LYS A 2 4.09 12.99 80.19
C LYS A 2 3.36 11.80 79.54
N GLY A 3 3.10 11.75 78.24
CA GLY A 3 4.02 12.02 77.13
C GLY A 3 4.82 10.76 76.86
N ASP A 4 4.62 10.12 75.71
CA ASP A 4 5.68 9.50 74.92
C ASP A 4 5.22 9.21 73.49
N ARG A 5 6.20 9.29 72.60
CA ARG A 5 6.15 9.53 71.16
C ARG A 5 6.79 8.33 70.46
N PHE A 6 6.51 8.16 69.16
CA PHE A 6 7.28 7.38 68.16
C PHE A 6 7.11 5.84 68.23
N TRP A 7 6.92 5.07 67.15
CA TRP A 7 7.43 5.16 65.77
C TRP A 7 6.40 4.72 64.71
N ARG A 8 6.52 5.30 63.53
CA ARG A 8 5.98 4.83 62.25
C ARG A 8 6.61 3.48 61.86
N MET A 9 5.83 2.58 61.25
CA MET A 9 6.37 1.70 60.21
C MET A 9 5.27 1.46 59.18
N GLY A 10 5.29 2.25 58.10
CA GLY A 10 4.45 2.02 56.93
C GLY A 10 4.94 0.79 56.19
N SER A 11 4.07 -0.20 56.01
CA SER A 11 4.28 -1.26 55.03
C SER A 11 3.71 -0.80 53.71
N THR A 12 4.52 -0.09 52.95
CA THR A 12 4.24 0.20 51.54
C THR A 12 4.50 -1.09 50.76
N PHE A 13 3.45 -1.82 50.42
CA PHE A 13 3.55 -2.91 49.44
C PHE A 13 3.87 -2.28 48.09
N ALA A 14 5.15 -2.35 47.70
CA ALA A 14 5.59 -2.04 46.35
C ALA A 14 5.03 -3.12 45.41
N MET A 15 3.88 -2.84 44.81
CA MET A 15 3.32 -3.64 43.73
C MET A 15 4.21 -3.45 42.51
N THR A 16 5.13 -4.40 42.32
CA THR A 16 6.01 -4.44 41.16
C THR A 16 5.12 -4.65 39.93
N LEU A 17 4.77 -3.58 39.22
CA LEU A 17 4.25 -3.68 37.87
C LEU A 17 5.34 -4.34 37.02
N LEU A 18 5.18 -5.64 36.75
CA LEU A 18 5.82 -6.24 35.59
C LEU A 18 5.21 -5.55 34.37
N GLY A 19 5.89 -4.51 33.89
CA GLY A 19 5.65 -3.96 32.56
C GLY A 19 5.92 -5.07 31.58
N THR A 20 4.86 -5.74 31.12
CA THR A 20 4.91 -6.55 29.91
C THR A 20 5.25 -5.59 28.78
N LEU A 21 6.55 -5.52 28.43
CA LEU A 21 7.00 -5.05 27.13
C LEU A 21 6.36 -5.98 26.11
N THR A 22 5.15 -5.65 25.69
CA THR A 22 4.58 -6.16 24.46
C THR A 22 5.49 -5.63 23.36
N PHE A 23 6.46 -6.45 22.97
CA PHE A 23 7.08 -6.35 21.66
C PHE A 23 5.93 -6.51 20.67
N ILE A 24 5.34 -5.38 20.24
CA ILE A 24 4.54 -5.37 19.02
C ILE A 24 5.58 -5.66 17.94
N PRO A 25 5.57 -6.85 17.30
CA PRO A 25 6.39 -7.02 16.13
C PRO A 25 5.98 -5.89 15.19
N LYS A 26 6.94 -5.06 14.76
CA LYS A 26 6.75 -4.30 13.54
C LYS A 26 6.52 -5.37 12.47
N SER A 27 5.25 -5.69 12.22
CA SER A 27 4.84 -6.03 10.87
C SER A 27 5.51 -4.96 10.02
N LEU A 28 6.39 -5.38 9.11
CA LEU A 28 6.77 -4.52 7.99
C LEU A 28 5.48 -4.36 7.17
N GLY A 29 4.58 -3.55 7.72
CA GLY A 29 3.19 -3.51 7.35
C GLY A 29 3.08 -2.78 6.04
N THR A 30 2.36 -3.37 5.11
CA THR A 30 1.84 -2.63 3.97
C THR A 30 0.84 -1.60 4.45
N ILE A 31 0.86 -0.43 3.83
CA ILE A 31 -0.22 0.54 4.00
C ILE A 31 -1.30 0.29 2.93
N PRO A 32 -2.54 0.77 3.12
CA PRO A 32 -3.54 0.81 2.04
C PRO A 32 -2.99 1.54 0.81
N LEU A 33 -3.42 1.14 -0.38
CA LEU A 33 -3.05 1.82 -1.63
C LEU A 33 -3.45 3.29 -1.56
N GLN A 34 -2.55 4.15 -2.04
CA GLN A 34 -2.76 5.59 -2.08
C GLN A 34 -2.88 6.07 -3.53
N ASP A 35 -3.66 7.13 -3.73
CA ASP A 35 -3.68 7.87 -4.98
C ASP A 35 -2.29 8.42 -5.27
N GLY A 36 -1.78 8.20 -6.47
CA GLY A 36 -0.48 8.72 -6.83
C GLY A 36 0.06 8.23 -8.16
N LEU A 37 1.07 8.93 -8.64
CA LEU A 37 1.92 8.51 -9.74
C LEU A 37 3.24 7.96 -9.18
N TYR A 38 3.70 6.85 -9.73
CA TYR A 38 4.90 6.15 -9.31
C TYR A 38 5.79 5.86 -10.51
N TRP A 39 7.04 6.29 -10.46
CA TRP A 39 8.03 6.13 -11.51
C TRP A 39 8.93 4.91 -11.26
N GLY A 40 9.03 4.04 -12.26
CA GLY A 40 9.87 2.84 -12.22
C GLY A 40 11.21 3.00 -12.94
N GLY A 41 11.53 4.18 -13.48
CA GLY A 41 12.71 4.38 -14.32
C GLY A 41 12.40 4.32 -15.82
N GLY A 42 13.08 5.17 -16.60
CA GLY A 42 12.86 5.26 -18.05
C GLY A 42 11.45 5.74 -18.36
N SER A 43 10.76 5.04 -19.27
CA SER A 43 9.36 5.31 -19.65
C SER A 43 8.32 4.58 -18.80
N ARG A 44 8.72 3.95 -17.68
CA ARG A 44 7.83 3.12 -16.86
C ARG A 44 7.16 3.94 -15.77
N TYR A 45 5.84 4.05 -15.83
CA TYR A 45 5.03 4.73 -14.82
C TYR A 45 3.84 3.87 -14.42
N ILE A 46 3.41 4.02 -13.17
CA ILE A 46 2.15 3.48 -12.66
C ILE A 46 1.39 4.61 -11.98
N GLN A 47 0.15 4.83 -12.40
CA GLN A 47 -0.81 5.64 -11.67
C GLN A 47 -1.75 4.72 -10.89
N ILE A 48 -1.93 5.01 -9.61
CA ILE A 48 -2.94 4.41 -8.74
C ILE A 48 -4.02 5.45 -8.47
N THR A 49 -5.28 5.05 -8.54
CA THR A 49 -6.40 5.86 -8.07
C THR A 49 -7.40 5.00 -7.33
N VAL A 50 -7.93 5.54 -6.24
CA VAL A 50 -8.76 4.87 -5.26
C VAL A 50 -10.01 5.70 -5.03
N ARG A 51 -11.18 5.07 -5.12
CA ARG A 51 -12.48 5.69 -4.85
C ARG A 51 -13.34 4.74 -4.03
N GLY A 52 -13.50 5.04 -2.75
CA GLY A 52 -14.15 4.14 -1.80
C GLY A 52 -13.36 2.83 -1.70
N ASP A 53 -14.02 1.70 -1.96
CA ASP A 53 -13.40 0.37 -1.89
C ASP A 53 -12.77 -0.08 -3.21
N ARG A 54 -12.86 0.75 -4.26
CA ARG A 54 -12.33 0.41 -5.59
C ARG A 54 -11.01 1.10 -5.84
N ALA A 55 -10.01 0.33 -6.26
CA ALA A 55 -8.72 0.83 -6.70
C ALA A 55 -8.47 0.42 -8.17
N CYS A 56 -7.89 1.34 -8.93
CA CYS A 56 -7.52 1.15 -10.32
C CYS A 56 -6.04 1.48 -10.50
N TYR A 57 -5.38 0.66 -11.32
CA TYR A 57 -4.01 0.86 -11.77
C TYR A 57 -4.05 1.27 -13.24
N MET A 58 -3.14 2.17 -13.62
CA MET A 58 -2.77 2.42 -15.00
C MET A 58 -1.26 2.34 -15.13
N GLY A 59 -0.75 1.34 -15.84
CA GLY A 59 0.67 1.18 -16.10
C GLY A 59 1.03 1.59 -17.52
N SER A 60 2.14 2.29 -17.70
CA SER A 60 2.68 2.65 -19.01
C SER A 60 4.16 2.27 -19.12
N SER A 61 4.59 1.93 -20.34
CA SER A 61 5.97 1.65 -20.70
C SER A 61 6.18 1.95 -22.19
N SER A 62 7.40 1.72 -22.69
CA SER A 62 7.67 1.76 -24.13
C SER A 62 6.86 0.75 -24.95
N ASN A 63 6.32 -0.29 -24.31
CA ASN A 63 5.62 -1.38 -24.98
C ASN A 63 4.09 -1.16 -25.02
N GLY A 64 3.61 -0.03 -24.48
CA GLY A 64 2.20 0.28 -24.37
C GLY A 64 1.76 0.58 -22.94
N SER A 65 0.45 0.64 -22.79
CA SER A 65 -0.22 0.93 -21.53
C SER A 65 -1.34 -0.06 -21.23
N ALA A 66 -1.70 -0.15 -19.96
CA ALA A 66 -2.80 -0.99 -19.52
C ALA A 66 -3.49 -0.35 -18.32
N VAL A 67 -4.79 -0.56 -18.21
CA VAL A 67 -5.62 -0.13 -17.10
C VAL A 67 -6.35 -1.32 -16.54
N ALA A 68 -6.31 -1.50 -15.23
CA ALA A 68 -7.03 -2.59 -14.58
C ALA A 68 -7.49 -2.22 -13.18
N SER A 69 -8.63 -2.79 -12.79
CA SER A 69 -9.04 -2.82 -11.39
C SER A 69 -8.10 -3.69 -10.55
N LEU A 70 -7.95 -3.30 -9.28
CA LEU A 70 -7.16 -4.00 -8.28
C LEU A 70 -8.08 -4.66 -7.26
N GLU A 71 -7.76 -5.89 -6.89
CA GLU A 71 -8.52 -6.66 -5.89
C GLU A 71 -7.61 -7.13 -4.77
N PRO A 72 -8.01 -7.06 -3.49
CA PRO A 72 -7.23 -7.65 -2.40
C PRO A 72 -6.86 -9.11 -2.68
N ASP A 73 -5.61 -9.46 -2.43
CA ASP A 73 -5.14 -10.84 -2.52
C ASP A 73 -5.56 -11.62 -1.26
N SER A 74 -6.42 -12.62 -1.44
CA SER A 74 -6.91 -13.46 -0.34
C SER A 74 -5.81 -14.30 0.35
N THR A 75 -4.64 -14.43 -0.26
CA THR A 75 -3.54 -15.27 0.24
C THR A 75 -2.43 -14.48 0.89
N ARG A 76 -2.35 -13.17 0.63
CA ARG A 76 -1.27 -12.29 1.07
C ARG A 76 -1.82 -10.94 1.49
N GLU A 77 -1.82 -10.71 2.80
CA GLU A 77 -2.21 -9.42 3.36
C GLU A 77 -1.34 -8.29 2.77
N GLY A 78 -1.99 -7.20 2.36
CA GLY A 78 -1.27 -6.05 1.81
C GLY A 78 -0.91 -6.11 0.33
N PHE A 79 -1.28 -7.20 -0.35
CA PHE A 79 -1.13 -7.37 -1.78
C PHE A 79 -2.48 -7.24 -2.48
N TYR A 80 -2.45 -6.72 -3.70
CA TYR A 80 -3.59 -6.56 -4.57
C TYR A 80 -3.28 -7.24 -5.90
N ARG A 81 -4.17 -8.11 -6.37
CA ARG A 81 -4.09 -8.72 -7.69
C ARG A 81 -4.49 -7.69 -8.74
N VAL A 82 -3.82 -7.72 -9.89
CA VAL A 82 -4.14 -6.86 -11.03
C VAL A 82 -5.04 -7.63 -11.99
N ASN A 83 -6.29 -7.21 -12.16
CA ASN A 83 -7.23 -7.91 -13.04
C ASN A 83 -6.71 -7.94 -14.50
N GLY A 84 -6.90 -9.07 -15.18
CA GLY A 84 -6.36 -9.31 -16.52
C GLY A 84 -4.88 -9.73 -16.57
N PHE A 85 -4.12 -9.56 -15.48
CA PHE A 85 -2.72 -10.00 -15.41
C PHE A 85 -2.59 -11.23 -14.52
N GLN A 86 -2.25 -12.38 -15.12
CA GLN A 86 -2.08 -13.62 -14.35
C GLN A 86 -0.89 -13.52 -13.39
N GLY A 87 -1.16 -13.64 -12.09
CA GLY A 87 -0.13 -13.71 -11.05
C GLY A 87 0.52 -12.38 -10.67
N ILE A 88 0.25 -11.29 -11.40
CA ILE A 88 0.82 -9.98 -11.09
C ILE A 88 0.10 -9.36 -9.90
N VAL A 89 0.89 -8.78 -9.01
CA VAL A 89 0.42 -8.12 -7.81
C VAL A 89 1.00 -6.72 -7.66
N VAL A 90 0.28 -5.90 -6.91
CA VAL A 90 0.69 -4.59 -6.42
C VAL A 90 0.72 -4.63 -4.90
N SER A 91 1.69 -3.95 -4.29
CA SER A 91 1.74 -3.74 -2.85
C SER A 91 2.38 -2.39 -2.53
N GLN A 92 1.99 -1.77 -1.43
CA GLN A 92 2.54 -0.49 -1.00
C GLN A 92 3.10 -0.62 0.43
N PRO A 93 4.42 -0.82 0.60
CA PRO A 93 5.04 -0.93 1.92
C PRO A 93 5.09 0.41 2.68
N ASP A 94 5.15 1.53 1.96
CA ASP A 94 5.24 2.88 2.53
C ASP A 94 4.66 3.93 1.56
N SER A 95 4.57 5.18 2.01
CA SER A 95 4.00 6.28 1.20
C SER A 95 4.85 6.64 -0.03
N GLU A 96 6.09 6.17 -0.15
CA GLU A 96 6.99 6.57 -1.23
C GLU A 96 7.23 5.46 -2.25
N THR A 97 6.77 4.25 -1.97
CA THR A 97 7.15 3.05 -2.73
C THR A 97 5.93 2.24 -3.13
N LEU A 98 5.76 2.02 -4.43
CA LEU A 98 4.85 1.01 -4.96
C LEU A 98 5.66 -0.18 -5.47
N LEU A 99 5.25 -1.39 -5.13
CA LEU A 99 5.80 -2.63 -5.65
C LEU A 99 4.84 -3.19 -6.69
N PHE A 100 5.37 -3.60 -7.85
CA PHE A 100 4.60 -4.18 -8.94
C PHE A 100 5.38 -5.33 -9.58
N GLY A 101 4.73 -6.45 -9.85
CA GLY A 101 5.32 -7.57 -10.58
C GLY A 101 4.81 -8.92 -10.11
N MET A 102 5.58 -9.97 -10.40
CA MET A 102 5.35 -11.27 -9.81
C MET A 102 5.73 -11.23 -8.33
N PRO A 103 5.10 -12.02 -7.46
CA PRO A 103 5.34 -11.99 -6.02
C PRO A 103 6.79 -12.23 -5.59
N ASP A 104 7.50 -13.07 -6.34
CA ASP A 104 8.92 -13.40 -6.10
C ASP A 104 9.88 -12.47 -6.87
N ASP A 105 9.36 -11.55 -7.68
CA ASP A 105 10.13 -10.64 -8.55
C ASP A 105 9.44 -9.26 -8.63
N LEU A 106 9.32 -8.62 -7.47
CA LEU A 106 8.70 -7.31 -7.34
C LEU A 106 9.68 -6.20 -7.70
N ILE A 107 9.23 -5.30 -8.57
CA ILE A 107 9.97 -4.11 -8.96
C ILE A 107 9.45 -2.90 -8.18
N SER A 108 10.36 -2.09 -7.66
CA SER A 108 10.03 -0.86 -6.95
C SER A 108 9.84 0.31 -7.90
N TYR A 109 8.73 1.02 -7.71
CA TYR A 109 8.42 2.31 -8.29
C TYR A 109 8.40 3.34 -7.16
N LYS A 110 8.89 4.55 -7.44
CA LYS A 110 9.00 5.63 -6.47
C LYS A 110 7.94 6.69 -6.73
N ALA A 111 7.30 7.16 -5.68
CA ALA A 111 6.27 8.19 -5.79
C ALA A 111 6.85 9.44 -6.47
N ASP A 112 6.15 9.91 -7.49
CA ASP A 112 6.51 11.04 -8.32
C ASP A 112 5.41 12.11 -8.21
N TYR A 113 5.44 12.82 -7.09
CA TYR A 113 4.42 13.82 -6.72
C TYR A 113 4.52 15.12 -7.53
N GLU A 114 5.54 15.28 -8.36
CA GLU A 114 5.75 16.50 -9.15
C GLU A 114 4.88 16.52 -10.42
N ILE A 115 4.36 15.34 -10.82
CA ILE A 115 3.54 15.18 -12.01
C ILE A 115 2.07 15.07 -11.61
N SER A 116 1.36 16.20 -11.69
CA SER A 116 -0.10 16.23 -11.59
C SER A 116 -0.72 15.94 -12.96
N GLU A 117 -0.83 14.67 -13.32
CA GLU A 117 -1.62 14.28 -14.49
C GLU A 117 -3.12 14.22 -14.14
N SER A 118 -3.95 14.82 -15.00
CA SER A 118 -5.39 14.68 -14.92
C SER A 118 -5.79 13.21 -15.08
N GLU A 119 -6.70 12.71 -14.25
CA GLU A 119 -7.25 11.35 -14.35
C GLU A 119 -7.71 11.04 -15.79
N PRO A 120 -7.05 10.09 -16.50
CA PRO A 120 -7.46 9.72 -17.84
C PRO A 120 -8.87 9.12 -17.86
N GLU A 121 -9.62 9.31 -18.95
CA GLU A 121 -11.01 8.81 -19.06
C GLU A 121 -11.11 7.30 -18.82
N ILE A 122 -10.16 6.53 -19.32
CA ILE A 122 -10.09 5.08 -19.11
C ILE A 122 -9.92 4.70 -17.63
N LEU A 123 -9.23 5.53 -16.85
CA LEU A 123 -9.05 5.32 -15.42
C LEU A 123 -10.36 5.64 -14.68
N ARG A 124 -11.06 6.69 -15.09
CA ARG A 124 -12.41 7.01 -14.61
C ARG A 124 -13.40 5.88 -14.91
N ASN A 125 -13.38 5.33 -16.12
CA ASN A 125 -14.22 4.19 -16.50
C ASN A 125 -13.92 2.96 -15.64
N CYS A 126 -12.63 2.72 -15.34
CA CYS A 126 -12.25 1.67 -14.41
C CYS A 126 -12.87 1.90 -13.02
N LEU A 127 -12.80 3.11 -12.48
CA LEU A 127 -13.34 3.45 -11.15
C LEU A 127 -14.88 3.40 -11.07
N GLU A 128 -15.56 3.69 -12.18
CA GLU A 128 -17.03 3.71 -12.27
C GLU A 128 -17.64 2.32 -12.59
N SER A 129 -16.82 1.35 -12.99
CA SER A 129 -17.26 -0.01 -13.28
C SER A 129 -17.53 -0.82 -11.99
N ASP A 130 -18.65 -1.52 -11.92
CA ASP A 130 -18.94 -2.47 -10.84
C ASP A 130 -18.31 -3.85 -11.07
N GLU A 131 -17.96 -4.17 -12.32
CA GLU A 131 -17.32 -5.43 -12.71
C GLU A 131 -15.79 -5.32 -12.67
N PRO A 132 -15.06 -6.46 -12.65
CA PRO A 132 -13.64 -6.51 -12.94
C PRO A 132 -13.32 -5.78 -14.26
N PHE A 133 -12.39 -4.83 -14.21
CA PHE A 133 -11.99 -4.00 -15.34
C PHE A 133 -10.59 -4.34 -15.80
N TYR A 134 -10.40 -4.44 -17.13
CA TYR A 134 -9.10 -4.62 -17.77
C TYR A 134 -9.15 -4.14 -19.23
N GLU A 135 -8.25 -3.23 -19.59
CA GLU A 135 -8.04 -2.74 -20.95
C GLU A 135 -6.55 -2.56 -21.23
N VAL A 136 -6.13 -2.77 -22.48
CA VAL A 136 -4.74 -2.65 -22.94
C VAL A 136 -4.66 -1.87 -24.24
N ASP A 137 -3.65 -1.02 -24.34
CA ASP A 137 -3.22 -0.36 -25.56
C ASP A 137 -1.77 -0.75 -25.84
N TYR A 138 -1.56 -1.58 -26.85
CA TYR A 138 -0.23 -1.96 -27.29
C TYR A 138 0.37 -0.80 -28.08
N GLY A 139 1.50 -0.27 -27.61
CA GLY A 139 2.21 0.78 -28.35
C GLY A 139 2.47 0.32 -29.78
N VAL A 140 2.24 1.21 -30.76
CA VAL A 140 2.38 0.90 -32.19
C VAL A 140 3.73 0.23 -32.45
N THR A 141 3.71 -1.07 -32.74
CA THR A 141 4.86 -1.77 -33.29
C THR A 141 4.99 -1.29 -34.73
N GLY A 142 5.89 -0.35 -34.99
CA GLY A 142 6.24 0.03 -36.35
C GLY A 142 6.81 -1.20 -37.07
N ASP A 143 6.10 -1.66 -38.09
CA ASP A 143 6.61 -2.61 -39.10
C ASP A 143 7.80 -2.03 -39.88
#